data_AF-A0A1F8MZH7-F1
#
_entry.id   AF-A0A1F8MZH7-F1
#
_cell.length_a   1.000
_cell.length_b   1.000
_cell.length_c   1.000
_cell.angle_alpha   90.00
_cell.angle_beta   90.00
_cell.angle_gamma   90.00
#
_symmetry.space_group_name_H-M   'P 1'
#
loop_
_entity.id
_entity.type
_entity.pdbx_description
1 polymer ?
#
loop_
_entity_poly.entity_id
_entity_poly.type
_entity_poly.pdbx_seq_one_letter_code
_entity_poly.pdbx_strand_id
1 'polypeptide(L)'
;MDDQGLIIQTEVGLMVILGCAHRGIINTLRHAQKLTGEGRIHTVVGGTHLHIASAERVEQTISALKEFGIARLGVSHCTGFPAAARLAHEFGDIFFVNNAGTSITWPEEEEGQLNR
;
A
#
# COMPACT_ATOMS: atom_id res chain seq x y z
N MET A 1 -12.14 13.69 11.90
CA MET A 1 -11.80 12.30 12.21
C MET A 1 -10.43 12.06 11.62
N ASP A 2 -9.44 11.82 12.49
CA ASP A 2 -8.04 11.61 12.06
C ASP A 2 -7.89 10.25 11.35
N ASP A 3 -6.97 10.17 10.39
CA ASP A 3 -6.56 8.89 9.81
C ASP A 3 -5.74 8.12 10.83
N GLN A 4 -6.17 6.89 11.12
CA GLN A 4 -5.39 5.93 11.87
C GLN A 4 -4.89 4.83 10.93
N GLY A 5 -3.68 4.37 11.19
CA GLY A 5 -3.05 3.25 10.51
C GLY A 5 -2.09 2.56 11.46
N LEU A 6 -1.80 1.30 11.17
CA LEU A 6 -0.84 0.48 11.92
C LEU A 6 0.40 0.29 11.05
N ILE A 7 1.57 0.47 11.65
CA ILE A 7 2.87 0.24 11.00
C ILE A 7 3.53 -0.92 11.74
N ILE A 8 3.96 -1.93 11.00
CA ILE A 8 4.75 -3.04 11.50
C ILE A 8 6.11 -2.96 10.82
N GLN A 9 7.17 -2.87 11.61
CA GLN A 9 8.54 -2.90 11.10
C GLN A 9 9.05 -4.34 11.11
N THR A 10 9.60 -4.77 9.99
CA THR A 10 10.13 -6.13 9.79
C THR A 10 11.48 -6.05 9.08
N GLU A 11 12.21 -7.15 9.01
CA GLU A 11 13.53 -7.22 8.34
C GLU A 11 13.45 -6.90 6.83
N VAL A 12 12.34 -7.25 6.19
CA VAL A 12 12.10 -7.00 4.75
C VAL A 12 11.54 -5.59 4.47
N GLY A 13 11.26 -4.80 5.50
CA GLY A 13 10.75 -3.43 5.40
C GLY A 13 9.41 -3.21 6.10
N LEU A 14 8.79 -2.07 5.84
CA LEU A 14 7.55 -1.67 6.49
C LEU A 14 6.33 -2.38 5.92
N MET A 15 5.44 -2.76 6.83
CA MET A 15 4.07 -3.16 6.54
C MET A 15 3.14 -2.07 7.04
N VAL A 16 2.38 -1.48 6.13
CA VAL A 16 1.48 -0.37 6.45
C VAL A 16 0.04 -0.80 6.24
N ILE A 17 -0.71 -0.85 7.35
CA ILE A 17 -2.14 -1.12 7.35
C ILE A 17 -2.88 0.21 7.48
N LEU A 18 -3.61 0.57 6.43
CA LEU A 18 -4.38 1.80 6.32
C LEU A 18 -5.81 1.57 6.83
N GLY A 19 -6.37 2.55 7.53
CA GLY A 19 -7.82 2.69 7.66
C GLY A 19 -8.41 3.13 6.32
N CYS A 20 -8.62 4.44 6.16
CA CYS A 20 -9.14 5.03 4.92
C CYS A 20 -8.16 5.93 4.17
N ALA A 21 -7.11 6.44 4.81
CA ALA A 21 -6.14 7.37 4.20
C ALA A 21 -6.77 8.64 3.59
N HIS A 22 -7.67 9.32 4.32
CA HIS A 22 -8.25 10.63 3.97
C HIS A 22 -7.19 11.70 3.64
N ARG A 23 -6.04 11.68 4.34
CA ARG A 23 -4.89 12.57 4.11
C ARG A 23 -3.99 12.10 2.97
N GLY A 24 -4.36 11.00 2.31
CA GLY A 24 -3.68 10.41 1.16
C GLY A 24 -2.65 9.36 1.54
N ILE A 25 -2.71 8.21 0.85
CA ILE A 25 -1.78 7.08 1.02
C ILE A 25 -0.31 7.51 0.97
N ILE A 26 0.07 8.38 0.02
CA ILE A 26 1.46 8.85 -0.14
C ILE A 26 1.98 9.53 1.13
N ASN A 27 1.15 10.37 1.75
CA ASN A 27 1.52 11.07 2.98
C ASN A 27 1.69 10.10 4.14
N THR A 28 0.81 9.09 4.25
CA THR A 28 0.93 8.03 5.24
C THR A 28 2.21 7.22 5.07
N LEU A 29 2.57 6.85 3.84
CA LEU A 29 3.80 6.09 3.56
C LEU A 29 5.07 6.88 3.88
N ARG A 30 5.14 8.16 3.47
CA ARG A 30 6.26 9.04 3.85
C ARG A 30 6.34 9.25 5.36
N HIS A 31 5.19 9.38 6.02
CA HIS A 31 5.15 9.50 7.48
C HIS A 31 5.67 8.23 8.17
N ALA A 32 5.28 7.04 7.67
CA ALA A 32 5.76 5.76 8.19
C ALA A 32 7.28 5.61 8.05
N GLN A 33 7.85 5.96 6.89
CA GLN A 33 9.30 5.98 6.67
C GLN A 33 9.99 6.92 7.67
N LYS A 34 9.47 8.14 7.83
CA LYS A 34 10.05 9.13 8.75
C LYS A 34 9.97 8.67 10.21
N LEU A 35 8.87 8.06 10.62
CA LEU A 35 8.63 7.65 12.01
C LEU A 35 9.51 6.48 12.42
N THR A 36 9.74 5.53 11.51
CA THR A 36 10.49 4.28 11.78
C THR A 36 11.97 4.38 11.43
N GLY A 37 12.34 5.30 10.54
CA GLY A 37 13.69 5.35 9.95
C GLY A 37 13.94 4.29 8.88
N GLU A 38 12.99 3.40 8.60
CA GLU A 38 13.08 2.40 7.54
C GLU A 38 12.56 2.99 6.21
N GLY A 39 13.40 2.95 5.18
CA GLY A 39 13.08 3.48 3.86
C GLY A 39 12.28 2.52 2.99
N ARG A 40 12.34 1.22 3.26
CA ARG A 40 11.68 0.18 2.45
C ARG A 40 10.25 -0.01 2.92
N ILE A 41 9.31 -0.07 1.98
CA ILE A 41 7.92 -0.46 2.25
C ILE A 41 7.65 -1.74 1.48
N HIS A 42 7.48 -2.83 2.21
CA HIS A 42 7.23 -4.14 1.62
C HIS A 42 5.75 -4.32 1.27
N THR A 43 4.83 -3.94 2.16
CA THR A 43 3.40 -4.17 1.95
C THR A 43 2.56 -2.99 2.40
N VAL A 44 1.56 -2.64 1.59
CA VAL A 44 0.52 -1.67 1.94
C VAL A 44 -0.85 -2.30 1.77
N VAL A 45 -1.67 -2.25 2.82
CA VAL A 45 -3.01 -2.86 2.82
C VAL A 45 -4.04 -1.91 3.43
N GLY A 46 -5.21 -1.79 2.83
CA GLY A 46 -6.34 -1.03 3.42
C GLY A 46 -7.06 -0.11 2.44
N GLY A 47 -7.77 0.89 2.95
CA GLY A 47 -8.48 1.88 2.15
C GLY A 47 -7.57 3.03 1.71
N THR A 48 -7.70 3.46 0.45
CA THR A 48 -6.88 4.55 -0.14
C THR A 48 -7.64 5.86 -0.35
N HIS A 49 -8.94 5.90 -0.07
CA HIS A 49 -9.85 7.03 -0.32
C HIS A 49 -9.91 7.54 -1.77
N LEU A 50 -9.56 6.72 -2.76
CA LEU A 50 -9.52 7.15 -4.16
C LEU A 50 -10.90 7.16 -4.86
N HIS A 51 -11.98 6.68 -4.23
CA HIS A 51 -13.28 6.54 -4.89
C HIS A 51 -13.89 7.86 -5.40
N ILE A 52 -13.60 8.98 -4.73
CA ILE A 52 -14.03 10.34 -5.13
C ILE A 52 -12.87 11.21 -5.63
N ALA A 53 -11.68 10.62 -5.83
CA ALA A 53 -10.54 11.35 -6.34
C ALA A 53 -10.73 11.67 -7.84
N SER A 54 -10.21 12.82 -8.28
CA SER A 54 -10.11 13.12 -9.71
C SER A 54 -9.18 12.11 -10.39
N ALA A 55 -9.37 11.91 -11.70
CA ALA A 55 -8.49 11.05 -12.49
C ALA A 55 -7.02 11.48 -12.36
N GLU A 56 -6.74 12.79 -12.44
CA GLU A 56 -5.41 13.35 -12.22
C GLU A 56 -4.80 12.95 -10.87
N ARG A 57 -5.59 12.99 -9.80
CA ARG A 57 -5.11 12.61 -8.46
C ARG A 57 -4.84 11.11 -8.36
N VAL A 58 -5.62 10.28 -9.05
CA VAL A 58 -5.35 8.84 -9.17
C VAL A 58 -4.02 8.62 -9.88
N GLU A 59 -3.75 9.31 -10.99
CA GLU A 59 -2.47 9.25 -11.71
C GLU A 59 -1.28 9.63 -10.84
N GLN A 60 -1.38 10.78 -10.16
CA GLN A 60 -0.33 11.26 -9.27
C GLN A 60 -0.05 10.26 -8.14
N THR A 61 -1.11 9.65 -7.61
CA THR A 61 -0.97 8.62 -6.57
C THR A 61 -0.29 7.37 -7.11
N ILE A 62 -0.64 6.91 -8.33
CA ILE A 62 0.00 5.76 -8.97
C ILE A 62 1.49 6.04 -9.23
N SER A 63 1.81 7.20 -9.80
CA SER A 63 3.20 7.59 -10.06
C SER A 63 4.01 7.59 -8.76
N ALA A 64 3.50 8.22 -7.72
CA ALA A 64 4.17 8.26 -6.43
C ALA A 64 4.27 6.87 -5.77
N LEU A 65 3.26 6.01 -5.90
CA LEU A 65 3.31 4.62 -5.41
C LEU A 65 4.40 3.80 -6.10
N LYS A 66 4.64 4.01 -7.40
CA LYS A 66 5.73 3.34 -8.15
C LYS A 66 7.11 3.72 -7.61
N GLU A 67 7.30 4.95 -7.13
CA GLU A 67 8.57 5.39 -6.55
C GLU A 67 8.94 4.68 -5.24
N PHE A 68 7.96 4.11 -4.52
CA PHE A 68 8.21 3.40 -3.27
C PHE A 68 8.73 1.98 -3.45
N GLY A 69 8.62 1.39 -4.65
CA GLY A 69 9.06 0.01 -4.90
C GLY A 69 8.35 -1.03 -4.02
N ILE A 70 7.05 -0.85 -3.78
CA ILE A 70 6.24 -1.71 -2.90
C ILE A 70 6.15 -3.11 -3.49
N ALA A 71 6.34 -4.16 -2.67
CA ALA A 71 6.26 -5.54 -3.14
C ALA A 71 4.83 -6.11 -3.15
N ARG A 72 3.92 -5.57 -2.32
CA ARG A 72 2.52 -6.02 -2.21
C ARG A 72 1.55 -4.86 -1.93
N LEU A 73 0.50 -4.72 -2.73
CA LEU A 73 -0.50 -3.67 -2.60
C LEU A 73 -1.92 -4.27 -2.53
N GLY A 74 -2.52 -4.25 -1.35
CA GLY A 74 -3.85 -4.78 -1.07
C GLY A 74 -4.89 -3.70 -0.80
N VAL A 75 -5.76 -3.37 -1.75
CA VAL A 75 -6.74 -2.28 -1.55
C VAL A 75 -8.14 -2.78 -1.19
N SER A 76 -8.89 -1.96 -0.46
CA SER A 76 -10.21 -2.31 0.06
C SER A 76 -11.12 -1.09 0.28
N HIS A 77 -12.38 -1.36 0.63
CA HIS A 77 -13.31 -0.37 1.19
C HIS A 77 -13.46 0.93 0.36
N CYS A 78 -12.94 2.05 0.85
CA CYS A 78 -13.12 3.40 0.29
C CYS A 78 -12.22 3.69 -0.93
N THR A 79 -11.42 2.72 -1.38
CA THR A 79 -10.70 2.83 -2.66
C THR A 79 -11.69 2.92 -3.83
N GLY A 80 -12.78 2.16 -3.80
CA GLY A 80 -13.77 2.13 -4.87
C GLY A 80 -13.33 1.36 -6.11
N PHE A 81 -14.29 0.80 -6.84
CA PHE A 81 -14.03 -0.12 -7.96
C PHE A 81 -13.21 0.50 -9.10
N PRO A 82 -13.50 1.72 -9.61
CA PRO A 82 -12.73 2.29 -10.71
C PRO A 82 -11.25 2.50 -10.37
N ALA A 83 -10.96 3.02 -9.17
CA ALA A 83 -9.59 3.22 -8.72
C ALA A 83 -8.90 1.88 -8.43
N ALA A 84 -9.59 0.91 -7.83
CA ALA A 84 -9.04 -0.43 -7.62
C ALA A 84 -8.69 -1.12 -8.95
N ALA A 85 -9.55 -1.03 -9.95
CA ALA A 85 -9.29 -1.57 -11.29
C ALA A 85 -8.09 -0.88 -11.95
N ARG A 86 -7.96 0.44 -11.77
CA ARG A 86 -6.81 1.17 -12.28
C ARG A 86 -5.51 0.78 -11.58
N LEU A 87 -5.53 0.66 -10.27
CA LEU A 87 -4.38 0.18 -9.50
C LEU A 87 -3.99 -1.24 -9.91
N ALA A 88 -4.97 -2.14 -10.10
CA ALA A 88 -4.73 -3.49 -10.58
C ALA A 88 -4.02 -3.50 -11.94
N HIS A 89 -4.45 -2.65 -12.87
CA HIS A 89 -3.82 -2.53 -14.18
C HIS A 89 -2.35 -2.09 -14.10
N GLU A 90 -2.05 -1.14 -13.22
CA GLU A 90 -0.71 -0.54 -13.12
C GLU A 90 0.29 -1.36 -12.30
N PHE A 91 -0.21 -2.11 -11.32
CA PHE A 91 0.61 -2.85 -10.35
C PHE A 91 0.62 -4.36 -10.58
N GLY A 92 -0.26 -4.90 -11.43
CA GLY A 92 -0.20 -6.29 -11.90
C GLY A 92 -0.05 -7.30 -10.74
N ASP A 93 1.01 -8.10 -10.78
CA ASP A 93 1.24 -9.22 -9.87
C ASP A 93 1.40 -8.83 -8.39
N ILE A 94 1.79 -7.57 -8.09
CA ILE A 94 1.89 -7.13 -6.70
C ILE A 94 0.54 -6.71 -6.11
N PHE A 95 -0.48 -6.52 -6.94
CA PHE A 95 -1.79 -6.04 -6.53
C PHE A 95 -2.71 -7.19 -6.13
N PHE A 96 -3.51 -6.96 -5.09
CA PHE A 96 -4.64 -7.82 -4.77
C PHE A 96 -5.81 -7.03 -4.18
N VAL A 97 -7.01 -7.60 -4.28
CA VAL A 97 -8.18 -7.07 -3.59
C VAL A 97 -8.22 -7.64 -2.18
N ASN A 98 -8.19 -6.77 -1.18
CA ASN A 98 -8.29 -7.15 0.22
C ASN A 98 -9.76 -7.18 0.64
N ASN A 99 -10.36 -8.38 0.67
CA ASN A 99 -11.76 -8.59 1.03
C ASN A 99 -11.88 -9.20 2.43
N ALA A 100 -13.10 -9.25 2.96
CA ALA A 100 -13.37 -10.00 4.18
C ALA A 100 -12.93 -11.47 4.00
N GLY A 101 -12.14 -11.98 4.95
CA GLY A 101 -11.57 -13.33 4.90
C GLY A 101 -10.22 -13.44 4.17
N THR A 102 -9.71 -12.37 3.58
CA THR A 102 -8.33 -12.36 3.06
C THR A 102 -7.34 -12.57 4.20
N SER A 103 -6.54 -13.63 4.10
CA SER A 103 -5.41 -13.88 4.99
C SER A 103 -4.12 -13.50 4.28
N ILE A 104 -3.24 -12.79 4.99
CA ILE A 104 -1.97 -12.32 4.45
C ILE A 104 -0.87 -12.77 5.39
N THR A 105 -0.05 -13.70 4.92
CA THR A 105 1.18 -14.10 5.60
C THR A 105 2.30 -13.17 5.17
N TRP A 106 3.10 -12.75 6.13
CA TRP A 106 4.26 -11.90 5.92
C TRP A 106 5.52 -12.76 5.95
N PRO A 107 6.49 -12.52 5.07
CA PRO A 107 7.78 -13.18 5.19
C PRO A 107 8.49 -12.65 6.45
N GLU A 108 8.93 -13.56 7.32
CA GLU A 108 9.79 -13.21 8.47
C GLU A 108 11.22 -12.88 8.01
N GLU A 109 11.63 -13.41 6.85
CA GLU A 109 12.91 -13.17 6.17
C GLU A 109 12.71 -13.17 4.65
N GLU A 110 13.61 -12.54 3.88
CA GLU A 110 13.63 -12.69 2.42
C GLU A 110 13.88 -14.18 2.07
N GLU A 111 12.84 -14.91 1.66
CA GLU A 111 13.04 -16.19 0.97
C GLU A 111 13.78 -15.94 -0.36
N GLY A 112 15.11 -16.07 -0.30
CA GLY A 112 15.94 -16.54 -1.41
C GLY A 112 16.06 -15.64 -2.64
N GLN A 113 16.92 -14.62 -2.56
CA GLN A 113 17.79 -14.25 -3.68
C GLN A 113 19.05 -15.13 -3.77
N LEU A 114 19.12 -16.24 -3.03
CA LEU A 114 20.08 -17.33 -3.25
C LEU A 114 19.50 -18.30 -4.29
N ASN A 115 19.51 -17.90 -5.56
CA ASN A 115 19.57 -18.75 -6.77
C ASN A 115 19.22 -17.93 -8.03
N ARG A 116 20.07 -16.97 -8.41
CA ARG A 116 20.29 -16.55 -9.81
C ARG A 116 21.73 -16.09 -10.01
#